data_AF-A0A447U317-F1
#
_entry.id   AF-A0A447U317-F1
#
_cell.length_a   1.000
_cell.length_b   1.000
_cell.length_c   1.000
_cell.angle_alpha   90.00
_cell.angle_beta   90.00
_cell.angle_gamma   90.00
#
_symmetry.space_group_name_H-M   'P 1'
#
loop_
_entity.id
_entity.type
_entity.pdbx_description
1 polymer ?
#
loop_
_entity_poly.entity_id
_entity_poly.type
_entity_poly.pdbx_seq_one_letter_code
_entity_poly.pdbx_strand_id
1 'polypeptide(L)'
;MNSTSFFYNHASQWRYEKLTAQELLSPLADPAKFSGHLIDFNVRAERMGWLPSAPQLNLNPLSVKASADKAGLSCGGLYRAGVEIRRYPFCLRTA
;
A
#
# COMPACT_ATOMS: atom_id res chain seq x y z
N MET A 1 -7.45 -6.37 10.80
CA MET A 1 -6.10 -6.59 10.22
C MET A 1 -6.08 -7.97 9.59
N ASN A 2 -5.44 -8.14 8.43
CA ASN A 2 -5.28 -9.45 7.78
C ASN A 2 -3.83 -9.93 7.93
N SER A 3 -3.62 -10.98 8.72
CA SER A 3 -2.27 -11.43 9.09
C SER A 3 -1.47 -12.01 7.92
N THR A 4 -2.13 -12.59 6.92
CA THR A 4 -1.46 -13.15 5.73
C THR A 4 -0.63 -12.08 5.02
N SER A 5 -1.20 -10.93 4.66
CA SER A 5 -0.46 -9.84 4.01
C SER A 5 0.61 -9.25 4.93
N PHE A 6 0.32 -9.15 6.24
CA PHE A 6 1.28 -8.66 7.23
C PHE A 6 2.55 -9.52 7.28
N PHE A 7 2.42 -10.84 7.47
CA PHE A 7 3.58 -11.72 7.54
C PHE A 7 4.26 -11.92 6.19
N TYR A 8 3.50 -11.98 5.10
CA TYR A 8 4.06 -12.06 3.75
C TYR A 8 5.02 -10.90 3.46
N ASN A 9 4.68 -9.70 3.92
CA ASN A 9 5.55 -8.53 3.83
C ASN A 9 6.67 -8.53 4.88
N HIS A 10 6.34 -8.59 6.17
CA HIS A 10 7.30 -8.32 7.26
C HIS A 10 8.26 -9.48 7.55
N ALA A 11 7.91 -10.71 7.18
CA ALA A 11 8.87 -11.82 7.14
C ALA A 11 9.59 -11.91 5.78
N SER A 12 9.38 -10.94 4.89
CA SER A 12 10.01 -10.85 3.57
C SER A 12 9.81 -12.09 2.68
N GLN A 13 8.74 -12.86 2.89
CA GLN A 13 8.45 -14.08 2.13
C GLN A 13 8.29 -13.78 0.64
N TRP A 14 7.74 -12.62 0.30
CA TRP A 14 7.60 -12.14 -1.08
C TRP A 14 8.92 -12.10 -1.87
N ARG A 15 10.07 -11.97 -1.20
CA ARG A 15 11.39 -11.98 -1.87
C ARG A 15 11.75 -13.35 -2.46
N TYR A 16 11.06 -14.40 -2.04
CA TYR A 16 11.28 -15.78 -2.44
C TYR A 16 10.12 -16.34 -3.26
N GLU A 17 9.19 -15.48 -3.67
CA GLU A 17 8.02 -15.87 -4.43
C GLU A 17 8.43 -16.43 -5.80
N LYS A 18 7.76 -17.50 -6.19
CA LYS A 18 7.98 -18.15 -7.49
C LYS A 18 6.76 -18.05 -8.39
N LEU A 19 5.57 -17.88 -7.80
CA LEU A 19 4.33 -17.77 -8.53
C LEU A 19 4.14 -16.36 -9.07
N THR A 20 3.89 -16.24 -10.37
CA THR A 20 3.56 -14.96 -10.99
C THR A 20 2.05 -14.76 -11.09
N ALA A 21 1.59 -13.51 -11.10
CA ALA A 21 0.18 -13.21 -11.32
C ALA A 21 -0.29 -13.69 -12.69
N GLN A 22 0.59 -13.66 -13.71
CA GLN A 22 0.31 -14.06 -15.08
C GLN A 22 -0.12 -15.52 -15.20
N GLU A 23 0.49 -16.42 -14.43
CA GLU A 23 0.15 -17.85 -14.41
C GLU A 23 -1.25 -18.13 -13.86
N LEU A 24 -1.83 -17.18 -13.12
CA LEU A 24 -3.18 -17.29 -12.53
C LEU A 24 -4.26 -16.63 -13.40
N LEU A 25 -3.88 -15.91 -14.45
CA LEU A 25 -4.84 -15.20 -15.29
C LEU A 25 -5.62 -16.18 -16.17
N SER A 26 -6.90 -15.86 -16.37
CA SER A 26 -7.70 -16.49 -17.42
C SER A 26 -7.07 -16.24 -18.79
N PRO A 27 -7.13 -17.20 -19.73
CA PRO A 27 -6.66 -17.00 -21.11
C PRO A 27 -7.41 -15.89 -21.86
N LEU A 28 -8.54 -15.42 -21.33
CA LEU A 28 -9.32 -14.31 -21.89
C LEU A 28 -8.94 -12.94 -21.30
N ALA A 29 -8.12 -12.90 -20.25
CA ALA A 29 -7.69 -11.67 -19.62
C ALA A 29 -6.54 -11.04 -20.40
N ASP A 30 -6.51 -9.71 -20.47
CA ASP A 30 -5.37 -8.94 -21.01
C ASP A 30 -4.23 -8.90 -19.97
N PRO A 31 -3.09 -9.60 -20.20
CA PRO A 31 -2.01 -9.70 -19.23
C PRO A 31 -1.32 -8.35 -18.95
N ALA A 32 -1.39 -7.39 -19.89
CA ALA A 32 -0.76 -6.09 -19.75
C ALA A 32 -1.36 -5.27 -18.59
N LYS A 33 -2.63 -5.53 -18.22
CA LYS A 33 -3.32 -4.86 -17.11
C LYS A 33 -2.94 -5.41 -15.74
N PHE A 34 -2.35 -6.59 -15.67
CA PHE A 34 -2.09 -7.32 -14.43
C PHE A 34 -0.59 -7.64 -14.27
N SER A 35 0.26 -6.61 -14.43
CA SER A 35 1.70 -6.71 -14.23
C SER A 35 2.13 -6.44 -12.79
N GLY A 36 3.32 -6.94 -12.43
CA GLY A 36 3.94 -6.77 -11.12
C GLY A 36 3.97 -8.05 -10.29
N HIS A 37 4.60 -7.96 -9.13
CA HIS A 37 4.70 -9.02 -8.14
C HIS A 37 3.38 -9.20 -7.37
N LEU A 38 3.11 -10.37 -6.77
CA LEU A 38 1.90 -10.59 -5.96
C LEU A 38 1.78 -9.57 -4.81
N ILE A 39 2.90 -9.12 -4.24
CA ILE A 39 2.91 -8.06 -3.22
C ILE A 39 2.41 -6.71 -3.77
N ASP A 40 2.64 -6.41 -5.04
CA ASP A 40 2.20 -5.14 -5.66
C ASP A 40 0.67 -5.05 -5.71
N PHE A 41 -0.01 -6.18 -5.86
CA PHE A 41 -1.47 -6.25 -5.81
C PHE A 41 -2.00 -5.98 -4.40
N ASN A 42 -1.33 -6.45 -3.35
CA ASN A 42 -1.65 -6.06 -1.97
C ASN A 42 -1.49 -4.54 -1.77
N VAL A 43 -0.37 -3.96 -2.24
CA VAL A 43 -0.13 -2.51 -2.11
C VAL A 43 -1.19 -1.69 -2.84
N ARG A 44 -1.61 -2.11 -4.05
CA ARG A 44 -2.70 -1.47 -4.80
C ARG A 44 -4.03 -1.58 -4.03
N ALA A 45 -4.35 -2.76 -3.51
CA ALA A 45 -5.57 -3.01 -2.74
C ALA A 45 -5.64 -2.16 -1.46
N GLU A 46 -4.54 -2.02 -0.72
CA GLU A 46 -4.47 -1.18 0.48
C GLU A 46 -4.73 0.30 0.17
N ARG A 47 -4.11 0.82 -0.90
CA ARG A 47 -4.29 2.22 -1.31
C ARG A 47 -5.71 2.53 -1.77
N MET A 48 -6.42 1.54 -2.30
CA MET A 48 -7.84 1.65 -2.68
C MET A 48 -8.79 1.39 -1.51
N GLY A 49 -8.27 1.11 -0.30
CA GLY A 49 -9.09 0.84 0.89
C GLY A 49 -9.72 -0.56 0.91
N TRP A 50 -9.28 -1.49 0.06
CA TRP A 50 -9.77 -2.87 0.04
C TRP A 50 -9.16 -3.71 1.16
N LEU A 51 -7.89 -3.45 1.50
CA LEU A 51 -7.16 -4.13 2.57
C LEU A 51 -6.65 -3.13 3.61
N PRO A 52 -6.55 -3.52 4.89
CA PRO A 52 -5.89 -2.71 5.90
C PRO A 52 -4.36 -2.82 5.77
N SER A 53 -3.64 -1.74 6.08
CA SER A 53 -2.17 -1.69 6.12
C SER A 53 -1.64 -1.66 7.56
N ALA A 54 -0.48 -2.28 7.82
CA ALA A 54 0.21 -2.18 9.11
C ALA A 54 1.74 -2.36 8.94
N PRO A 55 2.58 -1.38 9.34
CA PRO A 55 2.23 0.01 9.68
C PRO A 55 1.43 0.73 8.58
N GLN A 56 0.60 1.72 8.93
CA GLN A 56 -0.26 2.40 7.94
C GLN A 56 0.51 3.40 7.09
N LEU A 57 1.25 4.29 7.74
CA LEU A 57 1.99 5.38 7.10
C LEU A 57 3.47 5.22 7.38
N ASN A 58 4.30 5.63 6.43
CA ASN A 58 5.74 5.72 6.64
C ASN A 58 6.14 6.97 7.44
N LEU A 59 5.43 7.22 8.54
CA LEU A 59 5.64 8.30 9.50
C LEU A 59 4.87 8.00 10.79
N ASN A 60 5.21 8.69 11.87
CA ASN A 60 4.43 8.60 13.10
C ASN A 60 3.07 9.29 12.93
N PRO A 61 1.93 8.56 12.94
CA PRO A 61 0.61 9.15 12.69
C PRO A 61 0.21 10.22 13.71
N LEU A 62 0.80 10.22 14.90
CA LEU A 62 0.55 11.26 15.92
C LEU A 62 1.11 12.64 15.51
N SER A 63 2.05 12.69 14.57
CA SER A 63 2.61 13.94 14.04
C SER A 63 1.72 14.64 13.01
N VAL A 64 0.67 13.96 12.51
CA VAL A 64 -0.21 14.48 11.46
C VAL A 64 -0.99 15.71 11.94
N LYS A 65 -1.49 15.69 13.19
CA LYS A 65 -2.24 16.83 13.75
C LYS A 65 -1.42 18.11 13.77
N ALA A 66 -0.20 18.04 14.32
CA ALA A 66 0.69 19.19 14.40
C ALA A 66 1.08 19.71 13.00
N SER A 67 1.25 18.80 12.03
CA SER A 67 1.52 19.18 10.64
C SER A 67 0.31 19.83 9.97
N ALA A 68 -0.91 19.41 10.33
CA ALA A 68 -2.15 19.94 9.77
C ALA A 68 -2.39 21.37 10.27
N ASP A 69 -2.15 21.61 11.56
CA ASP A 69 -2.26 22.93 12.17
C ASP A 69 -1.30 23.94 11.52
N LYS A 70 -0.05 23.53 11.28
CA LYS A 70 0.94 24.36 10.58
C LYS A 70 0.54 24.70 9.14
N ALA A 71 -0.20 23.81 8.48
CA ALA A 71 -0.68 24.01 7.12
C ALA A 71 -2.04 24.73 7.04
N GLY A 72 -2.69 25.03 8.17
CA GLY A 72 -4.05 25.56 8.20
C GLY A 72 -5.10 24.61 7.64
N LEU A 73 -4.86 23.30 7.69
CA LEU A 73 -5.75 22.26 7.17
C LEU A 73 -6.32 21.39 8.31
N SER A 74 -7.43 20.71 8.05
CA SER A 74 -7.88 19.63 8.93
C SER A 74 -6.94 18.41 8.82
N CYS A 75 -6.90 17.54 9.83
CA CYS A 75 -6.12 16.29 9.76
C CYS A 75 -6.48 15.46 8.53
N GLY A 76 -7.77 15.33 8.23
CA GLY A 76 -8.25 14.62 7.04
C GLY A 76 -7.83 15.31 5.74
N GLY A 77 -7.86 16.65 5.71
CA GLY A 77 -7.41 17.44 4.57
C GLY A 77 -5.91 17.28 4.29
N LEU A 78 -5.08 17.40 5.32
CA LEU A 78 -3.64 17.18 5.19
C LEU A 78 -3.32 15.74 4.81
N TYR A 79 -4.00 14.76 5.42
CA TYR A 79 -3.85 13.35 5.11
C TYR A 79 -4.14 13.07 3.63
N ARG A 80 -5.29 13.51 3.11
CA ARG A 80 -5.65 13.33 1.68
C ARG A 80 -4.63 13.99 0.76
N ALA A 81 -4.29 15.24 1.03
CA ALA A 81 -3.30 15.98 0.24
C ALA A 81 -1.94 15.24 0.23
N GLY A 82 -1.49 14.74 1.38
CA GLY A 82 -0.23 14.02 1.49
C GLY A 82 -0.23 12.63 0.85
N VAL A 83 -1.37 11.93 0.81
CA VAL A 83 -1.54 10.69 0.03
C VAL A 83 -1.47 10.99 -1.47
N GLU A 84 -2.14 12.05 -1.93
CA GLU A 84 -2.20 12.45 -3.34
C GLU A 84 -0.81 12.80 -3.90
N ILE A 85 -0.03 13.62 -3.18
CA ILE A 85 1.33 14.00 -3.59
C ILE A 85 2.41 12.97 -3.20
N ARG A 86 2.01 11.77 -2.72
CA ARG A 86 2.91 10.70 -2.22
C ARG A 86 3.87 11.12 -1.10
N ARG A 87 3.57 12.21 -0.39
CA ARG A 87 4.33 12.69 0.78
C ARG A 87 4.07 11.83 2.02
N TYR A 88 2.93 11.14 2.08
CA TYR A 88 2.59 10.11 3.06
C TYR A 88 2.49 8.75 2.37
N PRO A 89 3.62 8.14 1.96
CA PRO A 89 3.57 6.83 1.35
C PRO A 89 3.10 5.80 2.39
N PHE A 90 2.21 4.92 1.96
CA PHE A 90 1.89 3.70 2.72
C PHE A 90 3.18 2.92 3.02
N CYS A 91 3.23 2.25 4.18
CA CYS A 91 4.44 1.57 4.65
C CYS A 91 4.91 0.46 3.68
N LEU A 92 3.96 -0.15 2.96
CA LEU A 92 4.26 -1.06 1.88
C LEU A 92 4.74 -0.27 0.66
N ARG A 93 6.07 -0.19 0.52
CA ARG A 93 6.72 0.10 -0.75
C ARG A 93 7.00 -1.22 -1.46
N THR A 94 6.48 -1.33 -2.68
CA THR A 94 7.09 -2.19 -3.69
C THR A 94 8.48 -1.62 -3.97
N ALA A 95 9.50 -2.49 -4.01
CA ALA A 95 10.86 -2.10 -4.41
C ALA A 95 10.89 -1.61 -5.86
#